data_AF-A0A6P0VV15-F1
#
_entry.id   AF-A0A6P0VV15-F1
#
_cell.length_a   1.000
_cell.length_b   1.000
_cell.length_c   1.000
_cell.angle_alpha   90.00
_cell.angle_beta   90.00
_cell.angle_gamma   90.00
#
_symmetry.space_group_name_H-M   'P 1'
#
loop_
_entity.id
_entity.type
_entity.pdbx_description
1 polymer ?
#
loop_
_entity_poly.entity_id
_entity_poly.type
_entity_poly.pdbx_seq_one_letter_code
_entity_poly.pdbx_strand_id
1 'polypeptide(L)'
;EGESDWEEGETFEGTTILVPIPEPDNPQAGRLLREQGYAETIPSIGKYHFSEDGTFVLLTAYDRATAEEKIWFVNPNLRLRVSLIKTSAGSGVLTASFSSEIRSLSGLKD
;
A
#
# COMPACT_ATOMS: atom_id res chain seq x y z
N GLU A 1 -2.74 -5.79 13.38
CA GLU A 1 -3.67 -6.80 13.88
C GLU A 1 -4.96 -6.68 13.10
N GLY A 2 -5.55 -7.79 12.70
CA GLY A 2 -6.82 -7.87 11.98
C GLY A 2 -7.28 -9.32 11.88
N GLU A 3 -8.54 -9.52 11.54
CA GLU A 3 -9.17 -10.83 11.41
C GLU A 3 -9.75 -10.98 10.00
N SER A 4 -9.99 -12.23 9.57
CA SER A 4 -10.56 -12.55 8.26
C SER A 4 -11.77 -13.46 8.43
N ASP A 5 -12.89 -13.12 7.79
CA ASP A 5 -14.10 -13.96 7.76
C ASP A 5 -13.88 -15.29 7.02
N TRP A 6 -12.74 -15.47 6.34
CA TRP A 6 -12.39 -16.72 5.67
C TRP A 6 -11.73 -17.75 6.62
N GLU A 7 -11.10 -17.28 7.70
CA GLU A 7 -10.38 -18.10 8.66
C GLU A 7 -10.83 -17.70 10.08
N GLU A 8 -11.98 -18.25 10.48
CA GLU A 8 -12.59 -17.97 11.78
C GLU A 8 -11.65 -18.35 12.93
N GLY A 9 -11.38 -17.39 13.81
CA GLY A 9 -10.57 -17.58 15.01
C GLY A 9 -9.06 -17.38 14.81
N GLU A 10 -8.61 -17.00 13.61
CA GLU A 10 -7.22 -16.60 13.37
C GLU A 10 -7.06 -15.08 13.36
N THR A 11 -6.09 -14.60 14.15
CA THR A 11 -5.69 -13.19 14.20
C THR A 11 -4.40 -12.99 13.43
N PHE A 12 -4.39 -12.03 12.51
CA PHE A 12 -3.24 -11.70 11.69
C PHE A 12 -2.52 -10.47 12.23
N GLU A 13 -1.25 -10.63 12.57
CA GLU A 13 -0.35 -9.55 12.96
C GLU A 13 0.83 -9.43 12.01
N GLY A 14 1.25 -8.19 11.75
CA GLY A 14 2.38 -7.90 10.88
C GLY A 14 2.95 -6.53 11.19
N THR A 15 4.25 -6.39 10.98
CA THR A 15 4.98 -5.13 11.10
C THR A 15 5.92 -4.98 9.90
N THR A 16 6.13 -3.75 9.45
CA THR A 16 7.06 -3.46 8.36
C THR A 16 7.59 -2.04 8.45
N ILE A 17 8.85 -1.84 8.07
CA ILE A 17 9.46 -0.52 7.93
C ILE A 17 9.33 -0.06 6.48
N LEU A 18 8.92 1.20 6.30
CA LEU A 18 8.84 1.88 5.01
C LEU A 18 9.82 3.06 4.99
N VAL A 19 10.70 3.10 4.00
CA VAL A 19 11.68 4.18 3.82
C VAL A 19 11.51 4.82 2.45
N PRO A 20 10.96 6.04 2.35
CA PRO A 20 10.89 6.77 1.09
C PRO A 20 12.25 7.38 0.74
N ILE A 21 12.66 7.21 -0.51
CA ILE A 21 13.83 7.82 -1.12
C ILE A 21 13.33 8.67 -2.30
N PRO A 22 13.16 9.99 -2.12
CA PRO A 22 12.72 10.88 -3.19
C PRO A 22 13.74 10.96 -4.32
N GLU A 23 13.27 11.19 -5.54
CA GLU A 23 14.17 11.56 -6.64
C GLU A 23 14.80 12.93 -6.35
N PRO A 24 16.11 13.14 -6.65
CA PRO A 24 16.81 14.38 -6.33
C PRO A 24 16.12 15.65 -6.87
N ASP A 25 15.53 15.55 -8.06
CA ASP A 25 14.94 16.69 -8.78
C ASP A 25 13.41 16.73 -8.68
N ASN A 26 12.78 15.72 -8.06
CA ASN A 26 11.33 15.65 -7.92
C ASN A 26 10.92 15.03 -6.57
N PRO A 27 10.63 15.84 -5.54
CA PRO A 27 10.25 15.32 -4.22
C PRO A 27 8.90 14.59 -4.22
N GLN A 28 8.08 14.76 -5.25
CA GLN A 28 6.77 14.11 -5.39
C GLN A 28 6.87 12.70 -5.99
N ALA A 29 8.05 12.22 -6.35
CA ALA A 29 8.25 10.87 -6.84
C ALA A 29 9.54 10.27 -6.28
N GLY A 30 9.65 8.94 -6.32
CA GLY A 30 10.83 8.27 -5.81
C GLY A 30 10.66 6.78 -5.67
N ARG A 31 11.48 6.21 -4.79
CA ARG A 31 11.42 4.79 -4.43
C ARG A 31 10.96 4.64 -2.99
N LEU A 32 10.21 3.58 -2.73
CA LEU A 32 9.82 3.18 -1.39
C LEU A 32 10.49 1.85 -1.10
N LEU A 33 11.44 1.84 -0.16
CA LEU A 33 12.02 0.61 0.34
C LEU A 33 11.08 0.01 1.38
N ARG A 34 10.83 -1.28 1.27
CA ARG A 34 10.02 -2.05 2.20
C ARG A 34 10.76 -3.30 2.62
N GLU A 35 10.78 -3.55 3.93
CA GLU A 35 11.50 -4.69 4.53
C GLU A 35 11.02 -6.05 3.99
N GLN A 36 9.70 -6.21 3.84
CA GLN A 36 9.06 -7.41 3.26
C GLN A 36 7.96 -6.97 2.28
N GLY A 37 7.96 -7.51 1.06
CA GLY A 37 6.93 -7.24 0.06
C GLY A 37 5.51 -7.64 0.50
N TYR A 38 4.49 -7.15 -0.21
CA TYR A 38 3.08 -7.47 0.08
C TYR A 38 2.68 -8.88 -0.38
N ALA A 39 3.21 -9.32 -1.52
CA ALA A 39 2.83 -10.60 -2.14
C ALA A 39 3.93 -11.67 -2.08
N GLU A 40 5.19 -11.27 -1.96
CA GLU A 40 6.34 -12.17 -1.92
C GLU A 40 7.32 -11.69 -0.84
N THR A 41 7.91 -12.63 -0.09
CA THR A 41 8.88 -12.42 1.01
C THR A 41 10.26 -11.98 0.52
N ILE A 42 10.31 -11.20 -0.56
CA ILE A 42 11.53 -10.64 -1.14
C ILE A 42 11.51 -9.13 -0.87
N PRO A 43 12.66 -8.51 -0.51
CA PRO A 43 12.77 -7.07 -0.43
C PRO A 43 12.28 -6.42 -1.71
N SER A 44 11.20 -5.64 -1.63
CA SER A 44 10.61 -4.99 -2.79
C SER A 44 10.92 -3.50 -2.77
N ILE A 45 11.43 -3.01 -3.91
CA ILE A 45 11.65 -1.58 -4.13
C ILE A 45 10.48 -1.09 -4.97
N GLY A 46 9.51 -0.45 -4.32
CA GLY A 46 8.39 0.18 -5.00
C GLY A 46 8.79 1.51 -5.62
N LYS A 47 8.13 1.92 -6.69
CA LYS A 47 8.18 3.29 -7.23
C LYS A 47 6.94 4.03 -6.77
N TYR A 48 7.11 5.19 -6.16
CA TYR A 48 5.99 6.02 -5.76
C TYR A 48 5.94 7.33 -6.55
N HIS A 49 4.74 7.89 -6.66
CA HIS A 49 4.54 9.29 -6.98
C HIS A 49 3.27 9.83 -6.32
N PHE A 50 3.18 11.15 -6.18
CA PHE A 50 1.95 11.84 -5.86
C PHE A 50 1.33 12.40 -7.15
N SER A 51 0.06 12.08 -7.36
CA SER A 51 -0.76 12.68 -8.40
C SER A 51 -1.06 14.16 -8.09
N GLU A 52 -1.52 14.92 -9.10
CA GLU A 52 -1.89 16.33 -8.94
C GLU A 52 -2.99 16.55 -7.88
N ASP A 53 -3.87 15.57 -7.69
CA ASP A 53 -4.94 15.60 -6.68
C ASP A 53 -4.48 15.19 -5.26
N GLY A 54 -3.18 14.92 -5.08
CA GLY A 54 -2.59 14.49 -3.81
C GLY A 54 -2.70 12.99 -3.53
N THR A 55 -3.18 12.18 -4.48
CA THR A 55 -3.19 10.72 -4.34
C THR A 55 -1.77 10.16 -4.35
N PHE A 56 -1.40 9.40 -3.33
CA PHE A 56 -0.17 8.61 -3.31
C PHE A 56 -0.37 7.34 -4.12
N VAL A 57 0.46 7.15 -5.14
CA VAL A 57 0.45 5.97 -6.01
C VAL A 57 1.75 5.19 -5.83
N LEU A 58 1.65 3.91 -5.50
CA LEU A 58 2.78 3.00 -5.32
C LEU A 58 2.68 1.84 -6.32
N LEU A 59 3.74 1.67 -7.10
CA LEU A 59 3.91 0.58 -8.05
C LEU A 59 5.01 -0.35 -7.57
N THR A 60 4.66 -1.61 -7.33
CA THR A 60 5.61 -2.65 -6.92
C THR A 60 5.62 -3.76 -7.97
N ALA A 61 6.78 -4.05 -8.54
CA ALA A 61 6.95 -5.16 -9.47
C ALA A 61 7.46 -6.40 -8.72
N TYR A 62 6.87 -7.55 -9.05
CA TYR A 62 7.30 -8.89 -8.67
C TYR A 62 7.65 -9.67 -9.94
N ASP A 63 8.27 -10.85 -9.81
CA ASP A 63 8.69 -11.65 -10.97
C ASP A 63 7.53 -12.00 -11.91
N ARG A 64 6.34 -12.27 -11.34
CA ARG A 64 5.16 -12.72 -12.10
C ARG A 64 3.94 -11.82 -11.96
N ALA A 65 4.06 -10.72 -11.22
CA ALA A 65 2.95 -9.85 -10.92
C ALA A 65 3.38 -8.40 -10.76
N THR A 66 2.42 -7.49 -10.89
CA THR A 66 2.59 -6.10 -10.49
C THR A 66 1.49 -5.75 -9.51
N ALA A 67 1.86 -5.04 -8.44
CA ALA A 67 0.92 -4.44 -7.51
C ALA A 67 0.90 -2.93 -7.71
N GLU A 68 -0.31 -2.37 -7.77
CA GLU A 68 -0.57 -0.94 -7.81
C GLU A 68 -1.45 -0.59 -6.62
N GLU A 69 -0.99 0.30 -5.75
CA GLU A 69 -1.78 0.87 -4.66
C GLU A 69 -2.01 2.35 -4.90
N LYS A 70 -3.22 2.82 -4.64
CA LYS A 70 -3.57 4.25 -4.61
C LYS A 70 -4.17 4.57 -3.26
N ILE A 71 -3.61 5.57 -2.60
CA ILE A 71 -3.95 5.96 -1.23
C ILE A 71 -4.21 7.45 -1.20
N TRP A 72 -5.35 7.87 -0.65
CA TRP A 72 -5.70 9.28 -0.51
C TRP A 72 -6.51 9.52 0.74
N PHE A 73 -6.54 10.78 1.17
CA PHE A 73 -7.38 11.22 2.28
C PHE A 73 -8.63 11.89 1.73
N VAL A 74 -9.81 11.37 2.10
CA VAL A 74 -11.09 12.04 1.82
C VAL A 74 -11.25 13.26 2.73
N ASN A 75 -10.75 13.13 3.97
CA ASN A 75 -10.62 14.20 4.95
C ASN A 75 -9.50 13.80 5.96
N PRO A 76 -9.13 14.66 6.93
CA PRO A 76 -8.03 14.37 7.87
C PRO A 76 -8.18 13.10 8.73
N ASN A 77 -9.38 12.52 8.79
CA ASN A 77 -9.75 11.36 9.62
C ASN A 77 -10.17 10.13 8.81
N LEU A 78 -10.24 10.22 7.48
CA LEU A 78 -10.64 9.11 6.61
C LEU A 78 -9.65 8.97 5.45
N ARG A 79 -8.88 7.88 5.50
CA ARG A 79 -8.00 7.43 4.42
C ARG A 79 -8.69 6.33 3.64
N LEU A 80 -8.62 6.39 2.31
CA LEU A 80 -9.03 5.32 1.43
C LEU A 80 -7.82 4.74 0.71
N ARG A 81 -7.89 3.44 0.44
CA ARG A 81 -6.88 2.73 -0.33
C ARG A 81 -7.56 1.77 -1.30
N VAL A 82 -7.09 1.78 -2.55
CA VAL A 82 -7.37 0.71 -3.51
C VAL A 82 -6.07 0.03 -3.88
N SER A 83 -6.10 -1.29 -4.05
CA SER A 83 -4.97 -2.07 -4.50
C SER A 83 -5.38 -3.04 -5.59
N LEU A 84 -4.54 -3.17 -6.62
CA LEU A 84 -4.69 -4.16 -7.68
C LEU A 84 -3.44 -5.01 -7.76
N ILE A 85 -3.62 -6.34 -7.86
CA ILE A 85 -2.57 -7.28 -8.22
C ILE A 85 -2.88 -7.83 -9.61
N LYS A 86 -1.96 -7.63 -10.55
CA LYS A 86 -2.08 -8.01 -11.97
C LYS A 86 -0.99 -9.02 -12.33
N THR A 87 -1.30 -10.04 -13.12
CA THR A 87 -0.26 -10.96 -13.65
C THR A 87 0.62 -10.26 -14.69
N SER A 88 1.90 -10.62 -14.73
CA SER A 88 2.86 -10.11 -15.73
C SER A 88 2.57 -10.64 -17.15
N ALA A 89 1.74 -11.68 -17.29
CA ALA A 89 1.27 -12.23 -18.56
C ALA A 89 0.13 -11.43 -19.23
N GLY A 90 -0.26 -10.28 -18.66
CA GLY A 90 -0.87 -9.19 -19.44
C GLY A 90 -2.39 -9.11 -19.55
N SER A 91 -3.19 -9.92 -18.83
CA SER A 91 -4.67 -9.76 -18.90
C SER A 91 -5.49 -10.10 -17.65
N GLY A 92 -4.90 -10.72 -16.62
CA GLY A 92 -5.65 -11.10 -15.42
C GLY A 92 -5.46 -10.10 -14.27
N VAL A 93 -6.52 -9.39 -13.89
CA VAL A 93 -6.61 -8.84 -12.52
C VAL A 93 -6.81 -10.04 -11.60
N LEU A 94 -5.82 -10.36 -10.78
CA LEU A 94 -5.90 -11.46 -9.81
C LEU A 94 -6.76 -11.06 -8.63
N THR A 95 -6.59 -9.82 -8.16
CA THR A 95 -7.27 -9.33 -6.98
C THR A 95 -7.38 -7.82 -7.05
N ALA A 96 -8.56 -7.31 -6.70
CA ALA A 96 -8.79 -5.91 -6.41
C ALA A 96 -9.28 -5.80 -4.97
N SER A 97 -8.78 -4.83 -4.23
CA SER A 97 -9.18 -4.59 -2.84
C SER A 97 -9.47 -3.12 -2.62
N PHE A 98 -10.43 -2.85 -1.73
CA PHE A 98 -10.77 -1.52 -1.27
C PHE A 98 -10.73 -1.52 0.26
N SER A 99 -10.08 -0.52 0.84
CA SER A 99 -9.97 -0.33 2.28
C SER A 99 -10.38 1.09 2.65
N SER A 100 -11.23 1.21 3.67
CA SER A 100 -11.53 2.46 4.37
C SER A 100 -10.92 2.42 5.77
N GLU A 101 -10.13 3.43 6.09
CA GLU A 101 -9.33 3.48 7.31
C GLU A 101 -9.63 4.78 8.06
N ILE A 102 -10.20 4.64 9.27
CA ILE A 102 -10.65 5.77 10.09
C ILE A 102 -9.63 6.03 11.20
N ARG A 103 -9.26 7.30 11.41
CA ARG A 103 -8.37 7.69 12.50
C ARG A 103 -9.01 7.37 13.86
N SER A 104 -8.30 6.60 14.69
CA SER A 104 -8.68 6.45 16.10
C SER A 104 -8.35 7.72 16.88
N LEU A 105 -9.31 8.19 17.68
CA LEU A 105 -9.17 9.39 18.53
C LEU A 105 -8.72 9.05 19.97
N SER A 106 -8.59 7.77 20.32
CA SER A 106 -8.32 7.32 21.69
C SER A 106 -6.91 7.63 22.22
N GLY A 107 -6.04 8.23 21.40
CA GLY A 107 -4.65 8.58 21.76
C GLY A 107 -4.36 10.06 21.98
N LEU A 108 -5.34 10.96 21.79
CA LEU A 108 -5.19 12.38 22.11
C LEU A 108 -5.38 12.56 23.62
N LYS A 109 -4.26 12.57 24.36
CA LYS A 109 -4.25 13.19 25.69
C LYS A 109 -4.17 14.70 25.47
N ASP A 110 -5.06 15.44 26.14
CA ASP A 110 -5.04 16.91 26.20
C ASP A 110 -3.67 17.46 26.64
#